data_AF-G3Q1T9-F1
#
_entry.id   AF-G3Q1T9-F1
#
_cell.length_a   1.000
_cell.length_b   1.000
_cell.length_c   1.000
_cell.angle_alpha   90.00
_cell.angle_beta   90.00
_cell.angle_gamma   90.00
#
_symmetry.space_group_name_H-M   'P 1'
#
loop_
_entity.id
_entity.type
_entity.pdbx_description
1 polymer ?
#
loop_
_entity_poly.entity_id
_entity_poly.type
_entity_poly.pdbx_seq_one_letter_code
_entity_poly.pdbx_strand_id
1 'polypeptide(L)'
;MENQSHPDHPDRFDYWDQLLCRTGLTGRCYWEVEWRGRVDVSVSYRGIRRKGDSLDCVFGHNDQSWSLRCSDEGYFVRHNNTVTDITSSSSSSSSSGRVAVYVDCPAGSLSFYRVSSDTLIHLHTFSTTFTEPLYPGFGFWSGSSVSLCPLQEGESPPGGEPSSLLTT
;
A
#
# COMPACT_ATOMS: atom_id res chain seq x y z
N MET A 1 -11.27 14.53 18.66
CA MET A 1 -10.15 13.57 18.74
C MET A 1 -10.48 12.59 19.84
N GLU A 2 -11.08 11.46 19.48
CA GLU A 2 -11.26 10.38 20.44
C GLU A 2 -9.88 9.80 20.72
N ASN A 3 -9.43 9.92 21.97
CA ASN A 3 -8.22 9.27 22.44
C ASN A 3 -8.51 7.77 22.45
N GLN A 4 -8.21 7.08 21.34
CA GLN A 4 -8.25 5.64 21.32
C GLN A 4 -7.21 5.15 22.31
N SER A 5 -7.66 4.71 23.48
CA SER A 5 -6.87 4.22 24.60
C SER A 5 -6.30 2.84 24.28
N HIS A 6 -5.50 2.77 23.22
CA HIS A 6 -4.68 1.60 22.92
C HIS A 6 -3.51 1.57 23.89
N PRO A 7 -3.25 0.42 24.53
CA PRO A 7 -2.07 0.27 25.38
C PRO A 7 -0.81 0.55 24.55
N ASP A 8 0.23 1.09 25.20
CA ASP A 8 1.50 1.26 24.54
C ASP A 8 2.04 -0.10 24.09
N HIS A 9 2.55 -0.13 22.86
CA HIS A 9 3.07 -1.33 22.23
C HIS A 9 4.29 -0.97 21.39
N PRO A 10 5.37 -1.77 21.41
CA PRO A 10 6.58 -1.49 20.63
C PRO A 10 6.30 -1.38 19.12
N ASP A 11 5.37 -2.19 18.60
CA ASP A 11 4.97 -2.15 17.19
C ASP A 11 3.97 -1.03 16.83
N ARG A 12 3.58 -0.16 17.78
CA ARG A 12 2.66 0.97 17.52
C ARG A 12 3.42 2.22 17.07
N PHE A 13 2.93 2.86 16.01
CA PHE A 13 3.27 4.25 15.68
C PHE A 13 2.66 5.19 16.72
N ASP A 14 3.51 5.95 17.43
CA ASP A 14 3.08 6.78 18.57
C ASP A 14 2.75 8.22 18.19
N TYR A 15 3.39 8.74 17.14
CA TYR A 15 3.24 10.13 16.68
C TYR A 15 2.50 10.25 15.36
N TRP A 16 2.87 9.43 14.37
CA TRP A 16 2.30 9.49 13.02
C TRP A 16 1.10 8.54 12.88
N ASP A 17 0.01 9.02 12.28
CA ASP A 17 -1.21 8.26 11.99
C ASP A 17 -0.96 7.20 10.91
N GLN A 18 -0.34 6.08 11.32
CA GLN A 18 0.06 4.99 10.45
C GLN A 18 -0.25 3.65 11.11
N LEU A 19 -0.49 2.64 10.27
CA LEU A 19 -0.59 1.25 10.70
C LEU A 19 0.21 0.34 9.77
N LEU A 20 0.73 -0.74 10.33
CA LEU A 20 1.39 -1.81 9.61
C LEU A 20 0.65 -3.12 9.89
N CYS A 21 0.32 -3.85 8.84
CA CYS A 21 -0.33 -5.15 8.96
C CYS A 21 0.59 -6.16 9.64
N ARG A 22 -0.02 -7.17 10.27
CA ARG A 22 0.71 -8.21 11.03
C ARG A 22 1.27 -9.31 10.14
N THR A 23 0.64 -9.58 9.00
CA THR A 23 1.00 -10.68 8.11
C THR A 23 2.03 -10.20 7.10
N GLY A 24 3.19 -10.85 7.09
CA GLY A 24 4.24 -10.62 6.10
C GLY A 24 3.95 -11.33 4.78
N LEU A 25 4.26 -10.66 3.68
CA LEU A 25 4.18 -11.15 2.32
C LEU A 25 5.53 -11.79 1.95
N THR A 26 5.49 -13.02 1.45
CA THR A 26 6.69 -13.81 1.10
C THR A 26 6.67 -14.37 -0.32
N GLY A 27 5.57 -14.17 -1.06
CA GLY A 27 5.36 -14.70 -2.39
C GLY A 27 4.79 -13.65 -3.35
N ARG A 28 3.87 -14.08 -4.21
CA ARG A 28 3.08 -13.17 -5.04
C ARG A 28 1.79 -12.81 -4.33
N CYS A 29 1.56 -11.53 -4.12
CA CYS A 29 0.39 -11.04 -3.39
C CYS A 29 -0.28 -9.92 -4.16
N TYR A 30 -1.59 -9.94 -4.17
CA TYR A 30 -2.45 -8.93 -4.77
C TYR A 30 -3.50 -8.50 -3.76
N TRP A 31 -3.73 -7.21 -3.62
CA TRP A 31 -4.86 -6.69 -2.86
C TRP A 31 -5.31 -5.34 -3.41
N GLU A 32 -6.58 -5.04 -3.20
CA GLU A 32 -7.19 -3.76 -3.54
C GLU A 32 -7.68 -3.05 -2.30
N VAL A 33 -7.60 -1.73 -2.34
CA VAL A 33 -8.19 -0.87 -1.33
C VAL A 33 -8.97 0.27 -1.97
N GLU A 34 -10.14 0.53 -1.40
CA GLU A 34 -10.81 1.82 -1.57
C GLU A 34 -10.22 2.81 -0.57
N TRP A 35 -9.97 4.03 -1.04
CA TRP A 35 -9.44 5.12 -0.23
C TRP A 35 -10.33 6.36 -0.37
N ARG A 36 -10.35 7.17 0.69
CA ARG A 36 -10.97 8.51 0.73
C ARG A 36 -10.06 9.47 1.47
N GLY A 37 -10.01 10.71 1.01
CA GLY A 37 -9.14 11.77 1.56
C GLY A 37 -7.71 11.63 1.03
N ARG A 38 -6.73 11.89 1.91
CA ARG A 38 -5.32 11.68 1.60
C ARG A 38 -4.82 10.46 2.38
N VAL A 39 -4.28 9.49 1.66
CA VAL A 39 -3.85 8.20 2.20
C VAL A 39 -2.50 7.82 1.58
N ASP A 40 -1.62 7.25 2.39
CA ASP A 40 -0.44 6.53 1.90
C ASP A 40 -0.75 5.02 1.90
N VAL A 41 -0.64 4.36 0.76
CA VAL A 41 -0.73 2.89 0.60
C VAL A 41 0.68 2.36 0.39
N SER A 42 1.18 1.59 1.34
CA SER A 42 2.60 1.26 1.43
C SER A 42 2.86 -0.23 1.60
N VAL A 43 4.09 -0.63 1.30
CA VAL A 43 4.69 -1.83 1.86
C VAL A 43 5.98 -1.46 2.57
N SER A 44 6.27 -2.14 3.66
CA SER A 44 7.46 -1.86 4.46
C SER A 44 8.03 -3.11 5.09
N TYR A 45 9.34 -3.11 5.28
CA TYR A 45 10.02 -4.02 6.18
C TYR A 45 9.57 -3.85 7.63
N ARG A 46 9.76 -4.90 8.44
CA ARG A 46 9.32 -4.83 9.84
C ARG A 46 10.17 -3.85 10.66
N GLY A 47 11.39 -3.59 10.20
CA GLY A 47 12.38 -2.74 10.86
C GLY A 47 12.11 -1.23 10.82
N ILE A 48 11.04 -0.76 10.15
CA ILE A 48 10.70 0.68 10.12
C ILE A 48 10.59 1.25 11.54
N ARG A 49 11.17 2.44 11.74
CA ARG A 49 11.06 3.17 13.01
C ARG A 49 9.61 3.58 13.25
N ARG A 50 9.12 3.43 14.48
CA ARG A 50 7.71 3.73 14.82
C ARG A 50 7.54 4.78 15.92
N LYS A 51 8.64 5.26 16.51
CA LYS A 51 8.62 6.09 17.71
C LYS A 51 9.21 7.47 17.46
N GLY A 52 8.47 8.49 17.88
CA GLY A 52 8.80 9.90 17.74
C GLY A 52 8.35 10.52 16.42
N ASP A 53 8.61 11.82 16.29
CA ASP A 53 8.18 12.71 15.22
C ASP A 53 9.16 12.79 14.03
N SER A 54 10.22 11.97 14.01
CA SER A 54 11.14 11.89 12.87
C SER A 54 10.40 11.48 11.60
N LEU A 55 10.80 12.08 10.47
CA LEU A 55 10.34 11.65 9.15
C LEU A 55 10.76 10.20 8.84
N ASP A 56 11.82 9.67 9.46
CA ASP A 56 12.21 8.27 9.30
C ASP A 56 11.10 7.29 9.71
N CYS A 57 10.16 7.73 10.55
CA CYS A 57 9.00 6.94 10.94
C CYS A 57 7.89 6.91 9.89
N VAL A 58 7.94 7.77 8.87
CA VAL A 58 6.88 7.95 7.88
C VAL A 58 7.15 7.09 6.65
N PHE A 59 6.14 6.38 6.15
CA PHE A 59 6.27 5.58 4.94
C PHE A 59 6.80 6.41 3.75
N GLY A 60 7.76 5.82 3.03
CA GLY A 60 8.47 6.42 1.90
C GLY A 60 9.61 7.38 2.29
N HIS A 61 9.69 7.89 3.52
CA HIS A 61 10.77 8.79 3.95
C HIS A 61 12.04 8.06 4.41
N ASN A 62 12.03 6.74 4.37
CA ASN A 62 13.14 5.87 4.73
C ASN A 62 13.39 4.84 3.63
N ASP A 63 14.48 4.09 3.74
CA ASP A 63 14.85 3.00 2.84
C ASP A 63 14.11 1.68 3.14
N GLN A 64 13.32 1.64 4.22
CA GLN A 64 12.56 0.46 4.68
C GLN A 64 11.15 0.37 4.08
N SER A 65 10.73 1.36 3.29
CA SER A 65 9.34 1.45 2.82
C SER A 65 9.21 2.06 1.43
N TRP A 66 8.18 1.58 0.74
CA TRP A 66 7.76 2.05 -0.59
C TRP A 66 6.29 2.41 -0.51
N SER A 67 5.96 3.65 -0.89
CA SER A 67 4.64 4.23 -0.67
C SER A 67 4.06 4.83 -1.93
N LEU A 68 2.77 4.63 -2.14
CA LEU A 68 1.92 5.38 -3.05
C LEU A 68 1.07 6.34 -2.22
N ARG A 69 1.19 7.65 -2.45
CA ARG A 69 0.23 8.62 -1.93
C ARG A 69 -0.95 8.75 -2.88
N CYS A 70 -2.16 8.67 -2.33
CA CYS A 70 -3.42 8.91 -3.02
C CYS A 70 -4.10 10.17 -2.44
N SER A 71 -4.55 11.06 -3.32
CA SER A 71 -5.32 12.25 -2.94
C SER A 71 -6.12 12.80 -4.12
N ASP A 72 -6.93 13.83 -3.86
CA ASP A 72 -7.59 14.65 -4.87
C ASP A 72 -6.63 15.38 -5.81
N GLU A 73 -5.39 15.63 -5.37
CA GLU A 73 -4.29 16.16 -6.18
C GLU A 73 -3.69 15.10 -7.14
N GLY A 74 -4.11 13.84 -7.03
CA GLY A 74 -3.59 12.72 -7.82
C GLY A 74 -2.70 11.78 -7.03
N TYR A 75 -1.73 11.18 -7.74
CA TYR A 75 -0.86 10.14 -7.22
C TYR A 75 0.61 10.50 -7.36
N PHE A 76 1.39 10.15 -6.35
CA PHE A 76 2.84 10.07 -6.48
C PHE A 76 3.35 8.91 -5.66
N VAL A 77 4.53 8.41 -6.03
CA VAL A 77 5.22 7.40 -5.22
C VAL A 77 6.40 8.01 -4.48
N ARG A 78 6.74 7.42 -3.34
CA ARG A 78 7.86 7.84 -2.51
C ARG A 78 8.61 6.64 -1.94
N HIS A 79 9.93 6.71 -2.01
CA HIS A 79 10.86 5.76 -1.38
C HIS A 79 12.16 6.47 -1.04
N ASN A 80 12.72 6.24 0.15
CA ASN A 80 13.95 6.86 0.63
C ASN A 80 13.99 8.38 0.40
N ASN A 81 12.90 9.06 0.77
CA ASN A 81 12.69 10.51 0.61
C ASN A 81 12.70 11.01 -0.85
N THR A 82 12.79 10.12 -1.83
CA THR A 82 12.71 10.45 -3.25
C THR A 82 11.25 10.36 -3.70
N VAL A 83 10.73 11.45 -4.27
CA VAL A 83 9.37 11.53 -4.81
C VAL A 83 9.41 11.35 -6.31
N THR A 84 8.46 10.60 -6.85
CA THR A 84 8.18 10.54 -8.29
C THR A 84 6.71 10.81 -8.50
N ASP A 85 6.41 11.98 -9.08
CA ASP A 85 5.05 12.36 -9.43
C ASP A 85 4.56 11.51 -10.61
N ILE A 86 3.38 10.90 -10.45
CA ILE A 86 2.76 10.11 -11.51
C ILE A 86 1.97 11.08 -12.38
N THR A 87 2.69 11.74 -13.28
CA THR A 87 2.10 12.69 -14.23
C THR A 87 1.39 11.91 -15.35
N SER A 88 0.15 12.33 -15.68
CA SER A 88 -0.41 12.26 -17.04
C SER A 88 -1.42 11.18 -17.47
N SER A 89 -2.21 10.53 -16.61
CA SER A 89 -3.32 9.69 -17.16
C SER A 89 -4.66 9.72 -16.45
N SER A 90 -4.80 10.35 -15.28
CA SER A 90 -6.11 10.73 -14.76
C SER A 90 -5.98 11.56 -13.50
N SER A 91 -5.88 12.89 -13.66
CA SER A 91 -6.27 13.85 -12.63
C SER A 91 -7.79 13.74 -12.44
N SER A 92 -8.22 12.64 -11.83
CA SER A 92 -9.52 12.52 -11.23
C SER A 92 -9.45 13.41 -10.00
N SER A 93 -10.04 14.60 -10.06
CA SER A 93 -10.31 15.48 -8.91
C SER A 93 -11.35 14.85 -7.98
N SER A 94 -11.13 13.59 -7.63
CA SER A 94 -11.95 12.80 -6.73
C SER A 94 -11.17 12.67 -5.45
N SER A 95 -11.79 13.04 -4.34
CA SER A 95 -11.27 12.80 -3.00
C SER A 95 -11.42 11.34 -2.56
N SER A 96 -11.62 10.41 -3.51
CA SER A 96 -11.71 8.98 -3.29
C SER A 96 -11.38 8.18 -4.55
N GLY A 97 -11.00 6.93 -4.39
CA GLY A 97 -10.73 6.02 -5.49
C GLY A 97 -10.41 4.61 -5.00
N ARG A 98 -10.00 3.75 -5.93
CA ARG A 98 -9.55 2.39 -5.65
C ARG A 98 -8.16 2.19 -6.24
N VAL A 99 -7.25 1.60 -5.47
CA VAL A 99 -5.91 1.23 -5.93
C VAL A 99 -5.65 -0.24 -5.65
N ALA A 100 -4.89 -0.86 -6.54
CA ALA A 100 -4.38 -2.21 -6.37
C ALA A 100 -2.88 -2.18 -6.12
N VAL A 101 -2.42 -3.12 -5.30
CA VAL A 101 -1.01 -3.36 -5.06
C VAL A 101 -0.70 -4.79 -5.44
N TYR A 102 0.37 -4.96 -6.22
CA TYR A 102 0.91 -6.25 -6.59
C TYR A 102 2.36 -6.35 -6.14
N VAL A 103 2.66 -7.40 -5.39
CA VAL A 103 4.02 -7.71 -4.92
C VAL A 103 4.44 -9.04 -5.54
N ASP A 104 5.57 -9.08 -6.22
CA ASP A 104 6.25 -10.30 -6.63
C ASP A 104 7.59 -10.37 -5.91
N CYS A 105 7.62 -11.07 -4.76
CA CYS A 105 8.83 -11.22 -3.97
C CYS A 105 9.98 -11.91 -4.73
N PRO A 106 9.76 -13.06 -5.43
CA PRO A 106 10.80 -13.69 -6.25
C PRO A 106 11.38 -12.79 -7.35
N ALA A 107 10.55 -12.01 -8.04
CA ALA A 107 10.99 -11.11 -9.09
C ALA A 107 11.56 -9.78 -8.56
N GLY A 108 11.37 -9.49 -7.27
CA GLY A 108 11.81 -8.24 -6.68
C GLY A 108 11.03 -7.03 -7.21
N SER A 109 9.71 -7.17 -7.39
CA SER A 109 8.88 -6.09 -7.93
C SER A 109 7.69 -5.76 -7.04
N LEU A 110 7.39 -4.47 -6.95
CA LEU A 110 6.21 -3.91 -6.31
C LEU A 110 5.55 -2.96 -7.29
N SER A 111 4.33 -3.26 -7.69
CA SER A 111 3.57 -2.49 -8.67
C SER A 111 2.30 -1.92 -8.04
N PHE A 112 2.03 -0.66 -8.36
CA PHE A 112 0.84 0.07 -7.97
C PHE A 112 -0.04 0.34 -9.19
N TYR A 113 -1.35 0.21 -9.01
CA TYR A 113 -2.34 0.44 -10.06
C TYR A 113 -3.48 1.29 -9.52
N ARG A 114 -4.03 2.15 -10.38
CA ARG A 114 -5.36 2.71 -10.19
C ARG A 114 -6.37 1.73 -10.76
N VAL A 115 -7.43 1.45 -10.02
CA VAL A 115 -8.53 0.62 -10.51
C VAL A 115 -9.67 1.51 -10.98
N SER A 116 -10.07 1.39 -12.25
CA SER A 116 -11.15 2.16 -12.85
C SER A 116 -12.03 1.24 -13.70
N SER A 117 -13.31 1.10 -13.36
CA SER A 117 -14.25 0.20 -14.06
C SER A 117 -13.65 -1.20 -14.27
N ASP A 118 -13.11 -1.76 -13.18
CA ASP A 118 -12.42 -3.07 -13.14
C ASP A 118 -11.21 -3.21 -14.09
N THR A 119 -10.71 -2.09 -14.61
CA THR A 119 -9.45 -2.05 -15.36
C THR A 119 -8.31 -1.55 -14.47
N LEU A 120 -7.19 -2.25 -14.51
CA LEU A 120 -5.95 -1.85 -13.85
C LEU A 120 -5.16 -0.89 -14.75
N ILE A 121 -5.05 0.36 -14.30
CA ILE A 121 -4.20 1.37 -14.91
C ILE A 121 -2.91 1.41 -14.11
N HIS A 122 -1.80 0.97 -14.72
CA HIS A 122 -0.49 0.98 -14.09
C HIS A 122 -0.08 2.41 -13.70
N LEU A 123 0.39 2.56 -12.46
CA LEU A 123 0.88 3.82 -11.92
C LEU A 123 2.40 3.83 -11.82
N HIS A 124 2.96 2.80 -11.17
CA HIS A 124 4.40 2.71 -10.94
C HIS A 124 4.82 1.29 -10.57
N THR A 125 6.07 0.94 -10.88
CA THR A 125 6.71 -0.29 -10.38
C THR A 125 8.06 0.04 -9.79
N PHE A 126 8.24 -0.29 -8.51
CA PHE A 126 9.56 -0.38 -7.89
C PHE A 126 10.18 -1.73 -8.22
N SER A 127 11.44 -1.73 -8.63
CA SER A 127 12.26 -2.93 -8.81
C SER A 127 13.40 -2.91 -7.78
N THR A 128 13.45 -3.91 -6.92
CA THR A 128 14.45 -4.02 -5.85
C THR A 128 14.60 -5.47 -5.39
N THR A 129 15.73 -5.81 -4.79
CA THR A 129 15.89 -7.12 -4.14
C THR A 129 15.35 -7.04 -2.71
N PHE A 130 14.22 -7.68 -2.45
CA PHE A 130 13.67 -7.73 -1.10
C PHE A 130 14.51 -8.66 -0.21
N THR A 131 14.95 -8.15 0.93
CA THR A 131 15.86 -8.87 1.85
C THR A 131 15.14 -9.52 3.03
N GLU A 132 13.90 -9.12 3.28
CA GLU A 132 13.05 -9.62 4.36
C GLU A 132 11.56 -9.57 3.95
N PRO A 133 10.65 -10.21 4.71
CA PRO A 133 9.22 -10.14 4.42
C PRO A 133 8.69 -8.70 4.41
N LEU A 134 7.81 -8.41 3.47
CA LEU A 134 7.15 -7.12 3.35
C LEU A 134 5.82 -7.12 4.10
N TYR A 135 5.45 -6.00 4.68
CA TYR A 135 4.18 -5.84 5.40
C TYR A 135 3.39 -4.70 4.77
N PRO A 136 2.11 -4.91 4.39
CA PRO A 136 1.25 -3.82 3.97
C PRO A 136 1.13 -2.77 5.07
N GLY A 137 1.20 -1.50 4.69
CA GLY A 137 1.10 -0.36 5.60
C GLY A 137 0.19 0.72 5.04
N PHE A 138 -0.43 1.48 5.93
CA PHE A 138 -1.34 2.57 5.56
C PHE A 138 -1.06 3.80 6.43
N GLY A 139 -0.96 4.96 5.80
CA GLY A 139 -0.85 6.26 6.47
C GLY A 139 -2.08 7.13 6.18
N PHE A 140 -2.51 7.93 7.16
CA PHE A 140 -3.79 8.64 7.11
C PHE A 140 -3.62 10.13 7.44
N TRP A 141 -4.37 10.97 6.72
CA TRP A 141 -4.63 12.35 7.12
C TRP A 141 -6.00 12.46 7.80
N SER A 142 -6.20 13.52 8.57
CA SER A 142 -7.47 13.79 9.24
C SER A 142 -8.67 13.67 8.29
N GLY A 143 -9.65 12.83 8.67
CA GLY A 143 -10.87 12.59 7.88
C GLY A 143 -10.71 11.62 6.70
N SER A 144 -9.55 10.97 6.56
CA SER A 144 -9.27 9.98 5.51
C SER A 144 -9.59 8.56 5.97
N SER A 145 -9.80 7.65 5.03
CA SER A 145 -10.14 6.26 5.32
C SER A 145 -9.64 5.30 4.24
N VAL A 146 -9.42 4.05 4.63
CA VAL A 146 -9.09 2.93 3.75
C VAL A 146 -9.98 1.75 4.08
N SER A 147 -10.47 1.06 3.05
CA SER A 147 -11.23 -0.18 3.16
C SER A 147 -10.63 -1.22 2.22
N LEU A 148 -10.33 -2.42 2.74
CA LEU A 148 -9.92 -3.55 1.89
C LEU A 148 -11.10 -3.99 1.03
N CYS A 149 -10.86 -4.14 -0.27
CA CYS A 149 -11.86 -4.72 -1.16
C CYS A 149 -11.88 -6.25 -0.99
N PRO A 150 -13.06 -6.88 -0.92
CA PRO A 150 -13.15 -8.33 -0.96
C PRO A 150 -12.63 -8.83 -2.31
N LEU A 151 -11.86 -9.91 -2.31
CA LEU A 151 -11.56 -10.64 -3.54
C LEU A 151 -12.89 -11.19 -4.07
N GLN A 152 -13.26 -10.82 -5.30
CA GLN A 152 -14.35 -11.51 -5.98
C GLN A 152 -13.87 -12.93 -6.28
N GLU A 153 -14.47 -13.94 -5.65
CA GLU A 153 -14.22 -15.34 -6.00
C GLU A 153 -14.58 -15.54 -7.47
N GLY A 154 -13.58 -15.70 -8.34
CA GLY A 154 -13.78 -16.00 -9.76
C GLY A 154 -12.81 -15.34 -10.73
N GLU A 155 -12.06 -14.31 -10.32
CA GLU A 155 -11.11 -13.66 -11.23
C GLU A 155 -9.70 -14.23 -11.05
N SER A 156 -9.25 -14.98 -12.05
CA SER A 156 -7.86 -15.46 -12.10
C SER A 156 -6.94 -14.26 -12.30
N PRO A 157 -5.75 -14.23 -11.65
CA PRO A 157 -4.77 -13.18 -11.91
C PRO A 157 -4.41 -13.15 -13.41
N PRO A 158 -4.05 -11.99 -13.97
CA PRO A 158 -3.59 -11.91 -15.36
C PRO A 158 -2.30 -12.73 -15.50
N GLY A 159 -2.43 -13.89 -16.15
CA GLY A 159 -1.41 -14.94 -16.19
C GLY A 159 -2.00 -16.27 -15.76
N GLY A 160 -2.83 -16.86 -16.63
CA GLY A 160 -3.65 -18.02 -16.33
C GLY A 160 -2.87 -19.28 -15.96
N GLU A 161 -3.46 -20.06 -15.06
CA GLU A 161 -3.80 -21.48 -15.25
C GLU A 161 -5.04 -21.75 -14.37
N PRO A 162 -6.10 -22.40 -14.88
CA PRO A 162 -7.24 -22.76 -14.06
C PRO A 162 -6.85 -23.91 -13.12
N SER A 163 -6.95 -23.67 -11.81
CA SER A 163 -6.87 -24.77 -10.84
C SER A 163 -8.10 -25.65 -11.00
N SER A 164 -7.87 -26.86 -11.47
CA SER A 164 -8.88 -27.91 -11.59
C SER A 164 -9.48 -28.23 -10.23
N LEU A 165 -10.80 -28.23 -10.20
CA LEU A 165 -11.61 -28.78 -9.11
C LEU A 165 -11.16 -30.21 -8.80
N LEU A 166 -10.88 -30.50 -7.53
CA LEU A 166 -11.18 -31.81 -6.96
C LEU A 166 -11.74 -31.67 -5.55
N THR A 167 -13.05 -31.88 -5.47
CA THR A 167 -13.75 -32.39 -4.30
C THR A 167 -13.16 -33.75 -3.91
N THR A 168 -12.81 -33.93 -2.65
CA THR A 168 -13.24 -35.11 -1.87
C THR A 168 -13.35 -34.71 -0.40
#